data_AF-A0A7C5I745-F1
#
_entry.id   AF-A0A7C5I745-F1
#
_cell.length_a   1.000
_cell.length_b   1.000
_cell.length_c   1.000
_cell.angle_alpha   90.00
_cell.angle_beta   90.00
_cell.angle_gamma   90.00
#
_symmetry.space_group_name_H-M   'P 1'
#
loop_
_entity.id
_entity.type
_entity.pdbx_description
1 polymer ?
#
loop_
_entity_poly.entity_id
_entity_poly.type
_entity_poly.pdbx_seq_one_letter_code
_entity_poly.pdbx_strand_id
1 'polypeptide(L)' 'GPIPLPTVKNRFTVLRSPHVDKKSREQFEIRTHKRLLDILEPTQETVDALMRLDLPAGVDVEIKAFGKR' A
#
# COMPACT_ATOMS: atom_id res chain seq x y z
N GLY A 1 -7.62 -4.29 -15.50
CA GLY A 1 -7.84 -3.39 -14.35
C GLY A 1 -6.85 -3.73 -13.25
N PRO A 2 -6.56 -2.82 -12.29
CA PRO A 2 -5.58 -3.08 -11.22
C PRO A 2 -6.01 -4.29 -10.36
N ILE A 3 -5.10 -5.23 -10.14
CA ILE A 3 -5.34 -6.44 -9.34
C ILE A 3 -5.13 -6.10 -7.85
N PRO A 4 -6.13 -6.28 -6.97
CA PRO A 4 -5.95 -6.05 -5.55
C PRO A 4 -5.12 -7.17 -4.93
N LEU A 5 -3.99 -6.81 -4.33
CA LEU A 5 -3.20 -7.74 -3.53
C LEU A 5 -3.72 -7.75 -2.07
N PRO A 6 -3.45 -8.82 -1.31
CA PRO A 6 -3.87 -8.92 0.08
C PRO A 6 -3.45 -7.70 0.89
N THR A 7 -4.43 -7.07 1.56
CA THR A 7 -4.17 -5.93 2.43
C THR A 7 -3.53 -6.41 3.72
N VAL A 8 -2.35 -5.89 4.04
CA VAL A 8 -1.70 -6.19 5.33
C VAL A 8 -2.37 -5.35 6.41
N LYS A 9 -2.79 -6.01 7.50
CA LYS A 9 -3.47 -5.38 8.64
C LYS A 9 -2.59 -5.49 9.87
N ASN A 10 -2.01 -4.38 10.30
CA ASN A 10 -1.22 -4.31 11.54
C ASN A 10 -2.14 -3.80 12.64
N ARG A 11 -2.39 -4.63 13.66
CA ARG A 11 -3.29 -4.31 14.77
C ARG A 11 -2.50 -3.99 16.02
N PHE A 12 -2.85 -2.89 16.69
CA PHE A 12 -2.23 -2.44 17.92
C PHE A 12 -3.31 -2.28 18.98
N THR A 13 -3.16 -3.00 20.09
CA THR A 13 -4.05 -2.87 21.25
C THR A 13 -3.32 -2.13 22.36
N VAL A 14 -3.82 -0.97 22.75
CA VAL A 14 -3.23 -0.14 23.81
C VAL A 14 -4.20 -0.02 24.98
N LEU A 15 -3.68 0.06 26.21
CA LEU A 15 -4.49 0.38 27.38
C LEU A 15 -4.83 1.86 27.36
N ARG A 16 -6.09 2.21 27.67
CA ARG A 16 -6.50 3.63 27.77
C ARG A 16 -5.83 4.36 28.93
N SER A 17 -5.63 3.65 30.05
CA SER A 17 -5.02 4.19 31.26
C SER A 17 -3.60 3.62 31.43
N PRO A 18 -2.63 4.41 31.89
CA PRO A 18 -1.31 3.92 32.25
C PRO A 18 -1.34 2.99 33.48
N HIS A 19 -2.39 3.00 34.31
CA HIS A 19 -2.46 2.22 35.54
C HIS A 19 -3.84 1.58 35.78
N VAL A 20 -3.84 0.34 36.29
CA VAL A 20 -4.99 -0.45 36.82
C VAL A 20 -6.08 -0.88 35.82
N ASP A 21 -6.46 -0.09 34.83
CA ASP A 21 -7.64 -0.39 33.98
C ASP A 21 -7.36 -1.36 32.81
N LYS A 22 -7.07 -2.64 33.11
CA LYS A 22 -6.74 -3.68 32.10
C LYS A 22 -7.88 -4.04 31.14
N LYS A 23 -9.13 -3.81 31.57
CA LYS A 23 -10.36 -4.10 30.78
C LYS A 23 -10.66 -3.01 29.75
N SER A 24 -10.13 -1.81 29.94
CA SER A 24 -10.31 -0.69 29.02
C SER A 24 -9.18 -0.67 27.99
N ARG A 25 -9.46 -1.12 26.77
CA ARG A 25 -8.49 -1.23 25.68
C ARG A 25 -8.96 -0.46 24.46
N GLU A 26 -8.02 0.19 23.78
CA GLU A 26 -8.20 0.76 22.46
C GLU A 26 -7.56 -0.10 21.40
N GLN A 27 -8.24 -0.19 20.26
CA GLN A 27 -7.83 -0.98 19.12
C GLN A 27 -7.54 -0.03 17.98
N PHE A 28 -6.27 0.07 17.61
CA PHE A 28 -5.82 0.78 16.43
C PHE A 28 -5.42 -0.23 15.36
N GLU A 29 -5.60 0.14 14.10
CA GLU A 29 -5.07 -0.64 12.99
C GLU A 29 -4.49 0.26 11.91
N ILE A 30 -3.41 -0.21 11.29
CA ILE A 30 -2.86 0.35 10.07
C ILE A 30 -3.12 -0.67 8.97
N ARG A 31 -3.77 -0.23 7.89
CA ARG A 31 -4.08 -1.07 6.72
C ARG A 31 -3.25 -0.59 5.54
N THR A 32 -2.36 -1.45 5.04
CA THR A 32 -1.59 -1.18 3.83
C THR A 32 -2.28 -1.85 2.65
N HIS A 33 -2.79 -1.04 1.73
CA HIS A 33 -3.46 -1.50 0.52
C HIS A 33 -2.46 -1.60 -0.64
N LYS A 34 -2.25 -2.81 -1.15
CA LYS A 34 -1.37 -3.06 -2.30
C LYS A 34 -2.22 -3.34 -3.54
N ARG A 35 -1.88 -2.71 -4.66
CA ARG A 35 -2.51 -2.93 -5.97
C ARG A 35 -1.42 -3.18 -6.99
N LEU A 36 -1.60 -4.18 -7.83
CA LEU A 36 -0.68 -4.52 -8.90
C LEU A 36 -1.29 -4.11 -10.24
N LEU A 37 -0.50 -3.43 -11.06
CA LEU A 37 -0.80 -3.13 -12.45
C LEU A 37 0.24 -3.84 -13.30
N ASP A 38 -0.23 -4.64 -14.25
CA ASP A 38 0.61 -5.34 -15.21
C ASP A 38 0.37 -4.75 -16.60
N ILE A 39 1.45 -4.41 -17.30
CA ILE A 39 1.45 -3.83 -18.64
C ILE A 39 2.19 -4.80 -19.55
N LEU A 40 1.44 -5.50 -20.41
CA LEU A 40 1.97 -6.57 -21.26
C LEU A 40 2.92 -6.07 -22.36
N GLU A 41 2.69 -4.85 -22.86
CA GLU A 41 3.49 -4.21 -23.91
C GLU A 41 3.83 -2.77 -23.50
N PRO A 42 4.94 -2.54 -22.81
CA PRO A 42 5.34 -1.20 -22.43
C PRO A 42 5.89 -0.45 -23.66
N THR A 43 5.25 0.65 -24.04
CA THR A 43 5.84 1.64 -24.96
C THR A 43 6.67 2.64 -24.15
N GLN A 44 7.71 3.24 -24.74
CA GLN A 44 8.51 4.25 -24.04
C GLN A 44 7.66 5.45 -23.59
N GLU A 45 6.69 5.84 -24.41
CA GLU A 45 5.74 6.92 -24.11
C GLU A 45 4.88 6.62 -22.86
N THR A 46 4.50 5.36 -22.64
CA THR A 46 3.68 4.99 -21.47
C THR A 46 4.49 4.96 -20.17
N VAL A 47 5.78 4.62 -20.23
CA VAL A 47 6.68 4.70 -19.07
C VAL A 47 6.89 6.16 -18.65
N ASP A 48 7.11 7.04 -19.61
CA ASP A 48 7.27 8.48 -19.38
C ASP A 48 6.00 9.14 -18.83
N ALA A 49 4.83 8.68 -19.27
CA ALA A 49 3.54 9.15 -18.75
C ALA A 49 3.30 8.71 -17.30
N LEU A 50 3.75 7.50 -16.92
CA LEU A 50 3.61 7.00 -15.54
C LEU A 50 4.51 7.72 -14.55
N MET A 51 5.71 8.14 -14.98
CA MET A 51 6.62 8.91 -14.12
C MET A 51 6.16 10.36 -13.87
N ARG A 52 5.37 10.93 -14.80
CA ARG A 52 4.83 12.29 -14.69
C ARG A 52 3.50 12.38 -13.96
N LEU A 53 2.94 11.26 -13.52
CA LEU A 53 1.64 11.25 -12.88
C LEU A 53 1.73 11.87 -11.47
N ASP A 54 0.89 12.86 -11.17
CA ASP A 54 0.81 13.45 -9.84
C ASP A 54 0.18 12.45 -8.86
N LEU A 55 1.05 11.79 -8.09
CA LEU A 55 0.63 10.86 -7.05
C LEU A 55 0.26 11.63 -5.77
N PRO A 56 -0.87 11.32 -5.13
CA PRO A 56 -1.22 11.94 -3.86
C PRO A 56 -0.26 11.48 -2.75
N ALA A 57 0.00 12.35 -1.78
CA ALA A 57 0.84 12.03 -0.63
C ALA A 57 0.31 10.78 0.12
N GLY A 58 1.16 9.77 0.30
CA GLY A 58 0.82 8.52 0.98
C GLY A 58 0.61 7.30 0.07
N VAL A 59 0.76 7.46 -1.25
CA VAL A 59 0.85 6.34 -2.20
C VAL A 59 2.30 6.13 -2.59
N ASP A 60 2.81 4.91 -2.37
CA ASP A 60 4.13 4.48 -2.82
C ASP A 60 3.99 3.60 -4.07
N VAL A 61 4.84 3.82 -5.07
CA VAL A 61 4.79 3.14 -6.38
C VAL A 61 6.15 2.55 -6.69
N GLU A 62 6.18 1.23 -6.91
CA GLU A 62 7.38 0.50 -7.32
C GLU A 62 7.19 -0.01 -8.75
N ILE A 63 8.08 0.37 -9.67
CA ILE A 63 8.06 -0.08 -11.06
C ILE A 63 9.11 -1.18 -11.23
N LYS A 64 8.68 -2.38 -11.65
CA LYS A 64 9.56 -3.51 -11.98
C LYS A 64 9.40 -3.87 -13.46
N ALA A 65 10.44 -3.67 -14.25
CA ALA A 65 10.48 -4.12 -15.64
C ALA A 65 10.98 -5.57 -15.68
N PHE A 66 10.10 -6.51 -16.06
CA PHE A 66 10.49 -7.89 -16.31
C PHE A 66 10.93 -8.00 -17.78
N GLY A 67 12.25 -8.03 -18.02
CA GLY A 67 12.79 -8.33 -19.34
C GLY A 67 12.45 -9.77 -19.73
N LYS A 68 11.95 -9.98 -20.96
CA LYS A 68 11.86 -11.32 -21.54
C LYS A 68 13.27 -11.91 -21.63
N ARG A 69 13.46 -13.11 -21.06
CA ARG A 69 14.60 -13.96 -21.42
C ARG A 69 14.53 -14.31 -22.90
#